data_AF-A0A651HRM9-F1
#
_entry.id   AF-A0A651HRM9-F1
#
_cell.length_a   1.000
_cell.length_b   1.000
_cell.length_c   1.000
_cell.angle_alpha   90.00
_cell.angle_beta   90.00
_cell.angle_gamma   90.00
#
_symmetry.space_group_name_H-M   'P 1'
#
loop_
_entity.id
_entity.type
_entity.pdbx_description
1 polymer ?
#
loop_
_entity_poly.entity_id
_entity_poly.type
_entity_poly.pdbx_seq_one_letter_code
_entity_poly.pdbx_strand_id
1 'polypeptide(L)'
;MRLSWITLTVLGVTALLLALSLVSWRQTRVRADLAEVAELQRRISLAQAERAELSRTIQSLESRSRVVREAEDRLGLRRAHAHEIVWIPEEIEQ
;
A
#
# COMPACT_ATOMS: atom_id res chain seq x y z
N MET A 1 -56.23 29.44 18.01
CA MET A 1 -54.86 29.28 18.56
C MET A 1 -54.19 27.94 18.22
N ARG A 2 -54.84 26.77 18.39
CA ARG A 2 -54.20 25.45 18.15
C ARG A 2 -53.71 25.20 16.72
N LEU A 3 -54.42 25.70 15.71
CA LEU A 3 -54.05 25.52 14.29
C LEU A 3 -52.76 26.24 13.91
N SER A 4 -52.50 27.41 14.51
CA SER A 4 -51.29 28.22 14.24
C SER A 4 -50.01 27.57 14.78
N TRP A 5 -50.10 26.88 15.92
CA TRP A 5 -48.98 26.12 16.47
C TRP A 5 -48.62 24.90 15.63
N ILE A 6 -49.61 24.21 15.06
CA ILE A 6 -49.37 23.07 14.17
C ILE A 6 -48.65 23.55 12.90
N THR A 7 -49.10 24.65 12.29
CA THR A 7 -48.41 25.18 11.10
C THR A 7 -46.98 25.61 11.41
N LEU A 8 -46.74 26.22 12.56
CA LEU A 8 -45.41 26.71 12.94
C LEU A 8 -44.44 25.54 13.22
N THR A 9 -44.92 24.48 13.87
CA THR A 9 -44.13 23.25 14.09
C THR A 9 -43.82 22.53 12.79
N VAL A 10 -44.80 22.36 11.90
CA VAL A 10 -44.58 21.75 10.58
C VAL A 10 -43.55 22.54 9.78
N LEU A 11 -43.62 23.88 9.80
CA LEU A 11 -42.69 24.74 9.07
C LEU A 11 -41.27 24.64 9.66
N GLY A 12 -41.15 24.60 10.98
CA GLY A 12 -39.87 24.38 11.67
C GLY A 12 -39.25 23.02 11.35
N VAL A 13 -40.03 21.95 11.38
CA VAL A 13 -39.56 20.59 11.01
C VAL A 13 -39.17 20.53 9.54
N THR A 14 -39.94 21.16 8.66
CA THR A 14 -39.62 21.19 7.22
C THR A 14 -38.30 21.92 6.95
N ALA A 15 -38.11 23.09 7.59
CA ALA A 15 -36.86 23.83 7.49
C ALA A 15 -35.66 23.02 8.04
N LEU A 16 -35.85 22.31 9.15
CA LEU A 16 -34.84 21.44 9.73
C LEU A 16 -34.47 20.29 8.77
N LEU A 17 -35.45 19.60 8.19
CA LEU A 17 -35.23 18.51 7.24
C LEU A 17 -34.50 18.98 5.97
N LEU A 18 -34.86 20.15 5.45
CA LEU A 18 -34.16 20.76 4.30
C LEU A 18 -32.70 21.07 4.63
N ALA A 19 -32.44 21.63 5.81
CA ALA A 19 -31.08 21.90 6.28
C ALA A 19 -30.26 20.60 6.43
N LEU A 20 -30.84 19.55 7.03
CA LEU A 20 -30.18 18.25 7.17
C LEU A 20 -29.93 17.58 5.82
N SER A 21 -30.88 17.67 4.88
CA SER A 21 -30.73 17.11 3.54
C SER A 21 -29.58 17.77 2.77
N LEU A 22 -29.49 19.10 2.82
CA LEU A 22 -28.42 19.88 2.19
C LEU A 22 -27.04 19.52 2.76
N VAL A 23 -26.94 19.41 4.09
CA VAL A 23 -25.70 19.04 4.79
C VAL A 23 -25.32 17.59 4.48
N SER A 24 -26.28 16.67 4.46
CA SER A 24 -26.05 15.26 4.14
C SER A 24 -25.51 15.09 2.71
N TRP A 25 -26.04 15.86 1.75
CA TRP A 25 -25.53 15.89 0.38
C TRP A 25 -24.09 16.37 0.32
N ARG A 26 -23.77 17.44 1.06
CA ARG A 26 -22.41 17.99 1.14
C ARG A 26 -21.43 17.02 1.80
N GLN A 27 -21.85 16.36 2.88
CA GLN A 27 -21.01 15.38 3.59
C GLN A 27 -20.75 14.14 2.73
N THR A 28 -21.74 13.67 1.98
CA THR A 28 -21.59 12.50 1.10
C THR A 28 -20.57 12.76 -0.01
N ARG A 29 -20.57 13.96 -0.59
CA ARG A 29 -19.59 14.33 -1.63
C ARG A 29 -18.18 14.45 -1.07
N VAL A 30 -18.00 15.10 0.08
CA VAL A 30 -16.67 15.22 0.72
C VAL A 30 -16.10 13.84 1.09
N ARG A 31 -16.95 12.90 1.52
CA ARG A 31 -16.51 11.52 1.83
C ARG A 31 -16.08 10.76 0.59
N ALA A 32 -16.74 10.96 -0.55
CA ALA A 32 -16.36 10.33 -1.80
C ALA A 32 -14.97 10.80 -2.27
N ASP A 33 -14.73 12.11 -2.25
CA ASP A 33 -13.46 12.70 -2.66
C ASP A 33 -12.30 12.24 -1.75
N LEU A 34 -12.55 12.14 -0.42
CA LEU A 34 -11.55 11.63 0.52
C LEU A 34 -11.25 10.13 0.33
N ALA A 35 -12.24 9.33 -0.07
CA ALA A 35 -12.05 7.92 -0.35
C ALA A 35 -11.19 7.70 -1.60
N GLU A 36 -11.40 8.50 -2.65
CA GLU A 36 -10.58 8.46 -3.86
C GLU A 36 -9.12 8.84 -3.57
N VAL A 37 -8.90 9.89 -2.77
CA VAL A 37 -7.54 10.29 -2.35
C VAL A 37 -6.86 9.19 -1.53
N ALA A 38 -7.58 8.55 -0.60
CA ALA A 38 -7.02 7.47 0.21
C ALA A 38 -6.63 6.25 -0.64
N GLU A 39 -7.45 5.89 -1.63
CA GLU A 39 -7.14 4.80 -2.56
C GLU A 39 -5.93 5.12 -3.44
N LEU A 40 -5.83 6.36 -3.96
CA LEU A 40 -4.66 6.80 -4.71
C LEU A 40 -3.38 6.78 -3.87
N GLN A 41 -3.44 7.27 -2.63
CA GLN A 41 -2.31 7.21 -1.70
C GLN A 41 -1.86 5.77 -1.45
N ARG A 42 -2.80 4.84 -1.23
CA ARG A 42 -2.49 3.43 -1.04
C ARG A 42 -1.77 2.83 -2.25
N ARG A 43 -2.24 3.11 -3.47
CA ARG A 43 -1.61 2.64 -4.71
C ARG A 43 -0.20 3.17 -4.86
N ILE A 44 0.03 4.44 -4.55
CA ILE A 44 1.37 5.05 -4.59
C ILE A 44 2.29 4.36 -3.58
N SER A 45 1.84 4.14 -2.35
CA SER A 45 2.64 3.45 -1.34
C SER A 45 3.04 2.03 -1.75
N LEU A 46 2.11 1.27 -2.35
CA LEU A 46 2.41 -0.07 -2.86
C LEU A 46 3.43 -0.03 -4.00
N ALA A 47 3.23 0.85 -4.98
CA ALA A 47 4.16 1.00 -6.11
C ALA A 47 5.56 1.45 -5.64
N GLN A 48 5.65 2.30 -4.62
CA GLN A 48 6.92 2.70 -4.02
C GLN A 48 7.62 1.54 -3.32
N ALA A 49 6.87 0.68 -2.62
CA ALA A 49 7.42 -0.51 -1.98
C ALA A 49 7.96 -1.50 -3.02
N GLU A 50 7.21 -1.76 -4.09
CA GLU A 50 7.65 -2.61 -5.21
C GLU A 50 8.93 -2.06 -5.87
N ARG A 51 8.96 -0.75 -6.13
CA ARG A 51 10.15 -0.08 -6.68
C ARG A 51 11.36 -0.24 -5.78
N ALA A 52 11.20 -0.10 -4.46
CA ALA A 52 12.29 -0.26 -3.51
C ALA A 52 12.83 -1.70 -3.53
N GLU A 53 11.96 -2.70 -3.60
CA GLU A 53 12.36 -4.11 -3.64
C GLU A 53 13.08 -4.47 -4.94
N LEU A 54 12.57 -3.99 -6.08
CA LEU A 54 13.24 -4.14 -7.37
C LEU A 54 14.63 -3.50 -7.36
N SER A 55 14.76 -2.31 -6.77
CA SER A 55 16.05 -1.63 -6.66
C SER A 55 17.06 -2.44 -5.83
N ARG A 56 16.63 -3.03 -4.70
CA ARG A 56 17.50 -3.92 -3.89
C ARG A 56 17.90 -5.16 -4.66
N THR A 57 16.98 -5.75 -5.42
CA THR A 57 17.24 -6.94 -6.24
C THR A 57 18.28 -6.64 -7.30
N ILE A 58 18.13 -5.54 -8.04
CA ILE A 58 19.10 -5.08 -9.04
C ILE A 58 20.48 -4.92 -8.40
N GLN A 59 20.57 -4.18 -7.29
CA GLN A 59 21.84 -3.96 -6.60
C GLN A 59 22.50 -5.27 -6.13
N SER A 60 21.71 -6.22 -5.63
CA SER A 60 22.20 -7.55 -5.23
C SER A 60 22.75 -8.33 -6.42
N LEU A 61 22.06 -8.31 -7.56
CA LEU A 61 22.50 -8.99 -8.78
C LEU A 61 23.76 -8.35 -9.38
N GLU A 62 23.84 -7.03 -9.42
CA GLU A 62 25.03 -6.30 -9.87
C GLU A 62 26.24 -6.60 -8.97
N SER A 63 26.04 -6.56 -7.65
CA SER A 63 27.06 -6.91 -6.67
C SER A 63 27.54 -8.35 -6.86
N ARG A 64 26.62 -9.31 -7.01
CA ARG A 64 26.96 -10.71 -7.29
C ARG A 64 27.78 -10.86 -8.57
N SER A 65 27.40 -10.18 -9.66
CA SER A 65 28.16 -10.24 -10.91
C SER A 65 29.59 -9.73 -10.71
N ARG A 66 29.76 -8.63 -9.97
CA ARG A 66 31.07 -8.07 -9.67
C ARG A 66 31.91 -9.00 -8.79
N VAL A 67 31.34 -9.52 -7.71
CA VAL A 67 32.03 -10.43 -6.78
C VAL A 67 32.47 -11.70 -7.48
N VAL A 68 31.61 -12.30 -8.31
CA VAL A 68 31.95 -13.52 -9.06
C VAL A 68 33.11 -13.26 -10.01
N ARG A 69 33.08 -12.14 -10.75
CA ARG A 69 34.17 -11.78 -11.68
C ARG A 69 35.49 -11.55 -10.95
N GLU A 70 35.46 -10.80 -9.84
CA GLU A 70 36.66 -10.52 -9.06
C GLU A 70 37.25 -11.79 -8.42
N ALA A 71 36.40 -12.72 -7.97
CA ALA A 71 36.83 -14.01 -7.44
C ALA A 71 37.44 -14.91 -8.53
N GLU A 72 36.91 -14.88 -9.75
CA GLU A 72 37.48 -15.58 -10.91
C GLU A 72 38.85 -15.00 -11.27
N ASP A 73 38.95 -13.68 -11.40
CA ASP A 73 40.18 -12.98 -11.81
C ASP A 73 41.31 -13.12 -10.76
N ARG A 74 41.00 -13.02 -9.46
CA ARG A 74 42.00 -12.99 -8.40
C ARG A 74 42.32 -14.35 -7.80
N LEU A 75 41.34 -15.25 -7.75
CA LEU A 75 41.46 -16.53 -7.04
C LEU A 75 41.31 -17.73 -7.98
N GLY A 76 41.05 -17.52 -9.28
CA GLY A 76 40.80 -18.58 -10.25
C GLY A 76 39.54 -19.38 -9.95
N LEU A 77 38.64 -18.83 -9.13
CA LEU A 77 37.43 -19.53 -8.68
C LEU A 77 36.36 -19.49 -9.77
N ARG A 78 35.77 -20.66 -10.07
CA ARG A 78 34.64 -20.81 -11.01
C ARG A 78 33.38 -21.23 -10.28
N ARG A 79 32.22 -20.98 -10.90
CA ARG A 79 30.94 -21.47 -10.37
C ARG A 79 30.92 -23.01 -10.40
N ALA A 80 30.65 -23.62 -9.25
CA ALA A 80 30.56 -25.07 -9.11
C ALA A 80 29.40 -25.65 -9.93
N HIS A 81 29.59 -26.82 -10.52
CA HIS A 81 28.52 -27.58 -11.14
C HIS A 81 27.66 -28.27 -10.08
N ALA A 82 26.41 -28.59 -10.42
CA ALA A 82 25.46 -29.21 -9.48
C ALA A 82 25.99 -30.50 -8.81
N HIS A 83 26.82 -31.28 -9.51
CA HIS A 83 27.42 -32.51 -8.99
C HIS A 83 28.65 -32.28 -8.09
N GLU A 84 29.18 -31.05 -8.04
CA GLU A 84 30.29 -30.64 -7.16
C GLU A 84 29.77 -30.05 -5.83
N ILE A 85 28.46 -29.81 -5.71
CA ILE A 85 27.83 -29.22 -4.52
C ILE A 85 27.46 -30.33 -3.53
N VAL A 86 28.11 -30.34 -2.37
CA VAL A 86 27.79 -31.26 -1.26
C VAL A 86 26.91 -30.55 -0.24
N TRP A 87 25.73 -31.10 0.03
CA TRP A 87 24.85 -30.64 1.10
C TRP A 87 25.23 -31.32 2.40
N ILE A 88 25.64 -30.53 3.38
CA ILE A 88 25.90 -31.03 4.73
C ILE A 88 24.57 -30.95 5.49
N PRO A 89 23.99 -32.08 5.94
CA PRO A 89 22.80 -32.05 6.79
C PRO A 89 23.17 -31.40 8.13
N GLU A 90 22.30 -30.52 8.61
CA GLU A 90 22.42 -29.93 9.94
C GLU A 90 22.26 -31.05 10.98
N GLU A 91 23.32 -31.35 11.73
CA GLU A 91 23.24 -32.24 12.89
C GLU A 91 22.33 -31.58 13.93
N ILE A 92 21.12 -32.09 14.04
CA ILE A 92 20.22 -31.76 15.14
C ILE A 92 20.81 -32.44 16.38
N GLU A 93 21.54 -31.67 17.19
CA GLU A 93 21.87 -32.09 18.56
C GLU A 93 20.56 -32.38 19.30
N GLN A 94 20.43 -33.62 19.79
CA GLN A 94 19.31 -34.09 20.62
C GLN A 94 19.46 -33.63 22.06
#